data_AF-U2YJQ0-F1
#
_entry.id   AF-U2YJQ0-F1
#
_cell.length_a   1.000
_cell.length_b   1.000
_cell.length_c   1.000
_cell.angle_alpha   90.00
_cell.angle_beta   90.00
_cell.angle_gamma   90.00
#
_symmetry.space_group_name_H-M   'P 1'
#
loop_
_entity.id
_entity.type
_entity.pdbx_description
1 polymer ?
#
loop_
_entity_poly.entity_id
_entity_poly.type
_entity_poly.pdbx_seq_one_letter_code
_entity_poly.pdbx_strand_id
1 'polypeptide(L)'
;METRAGDPGAFARFDLYRVDSPAFVVDAAKLRENLRILDDIRERSGAKVLGALKAFSMWSTAPILGEYLDGVCTSGLWEALLAAEHYDGEIATYCAAYKAEDLDEICRLSDHVIFNSPMQIERFSDVLLRARARGDDFDVGLRINPMHAEGEVPRYDPCAPHSRLGFPINQLKAEHLEMVDGVHFHTLCEQDFEPLARTWDVVFDHLEPYFDQLKWLNFGGGHHITRADYQRDELVEFLKDVQDDTGCEVYLEPGEAVALDAGILVGTLLDSHWNGMPLAITDISATCHMPDVIEAPYRPALLGEEPLDGVQIDEGQGGAVRLGGPSCLAGDVIGDYRLPVPCEPGQRIAFLDQAHYSMVKTTTFNGVPLPSIWLWDSESDSLEQIRRFGYEDFRNRLS
;
A
#
# COMPACT_ATOMS: atom_id res chain seq x y z
N MET A 1 3.02 16.78 4.88
CA MET A 1 4.01 16.03 5.69
C MET A 1 5.27 15.85 4.86
N GLU A 2 6.44 15.71 5.49
CA GLU A 2 7.63 15.21 4.79
C GLU A 2 7.45 13.72 4.52
N THR A 3 7.91 13.24 3.38
CA THR A 3 7.88 11.81 3.05
C THR A 3 8.75 11.02 4.02
N ARG A 4 8.40 9.74 4.23
CA ARG A 4 9.20 8.77 4.99
C ARG A 4 10.24 8.04 4.14
N ALA A 5 10.40 8.42 2.87
CA ALA A 5 11.39 7.85 1.96
C ALA A 5 12.80 7.83 2.59
N GLY A 6 13.47 6.69 2.49
CA GLY A 6 14.80 6.47 2.99
C GLY A 6 15.91 6.96 2.05
N ASP A 7 17.10 6.38 2.23
CA ASP A 7 18.23 6.60 1.34
C ASP A 7 17.87 6.10 -0.08
N PRO A 8 18.12 6.87 -1.17
CA PRO A 8 17.91 6.43 -2.55
C PRO A 8 18.62 5.13 -2.91
N GLY A 9 19.61 4.67 -2.13
CA GLY A 9 20.20 3.35 -2.26
C GLY A 9 20.80 3.14 -3.65
N ALA A 10 20.39 2.07 -4.34
CA ALA A 10 20.90 1.76 -5.68
C ALA A 10 20.47 2.80 -6.74
N PHE A 11 19.33 3.46 -6.56
CA PHE A 11 18.84 4.48 -7.50
C PHE A 11 19.75 5.71 -7.59
N ALA A 12 20.58 5.96 -6.58
CA ALA A 12 21.60 7.01 -6.64
C ALA A 12 22.60 6.85 -7.81
N ARG A 13 22.70 5.64 -8.38
CA ARG A 13 23.56 5.31 -9.52
C ARG A 13 22.79 4.93 -10.78
N PHE A 14 21.46 4.93 -10.73
CA PHE A 14 20.64 4.56 -11.89
C PHE A 14 20.65 5.68 -12.94
N ASP A 15 20.99 5.34 -14.19
CA ASP A 15 20.95 6.29 -15.30
C ASP A 15 19.50 6.52 -15.76
N LEU A 16 18.95 7.68 -15.41
CA LEU A 16 17.58 8.10 -15.75
C LEU A 16 17.29 8.13 -17.25
N TYR A 17 18.31 8.16 -18.12
CA TYR A 17 18.16 8.16 -19.57
C TYR A 17 17.98 6.75 -20.17
N ARG A 18 18.09 5.68 -19.37
CA ARG A 18 17.86 4.30 -19.82
C ARG A 18 16.38 3.96 -20.04
N VAL A 19 15.48 4.81 -19.55
CA VAL A 19 14.02 4.62 -19.64
C VAL A 19 13.35 5.81 -20.35
N ASP A 20 12.14 5.59 -20.87
CA ASP A 20 11.29 6.67 -21.35
C ASP A 20 10.83 7.58 -20.20
N SER A 21 10.11 8.67 -20.51
CA SER A 21 9.45 9.48 -19.49
C SER A 21 8.00 9.81 -19.87
N PRO A 22 7.10 9.88 -18.88
CA PRO A 22 7.33 9.48 -17.49
C PRO A 22 7.44 7.94 -17.36
N ALA A 23 8.15 7.44 -16.33
CA ALA A 23 8.34 6.00 -16.10
C ALA A 23 8.49 5.65 -14.62
N PHE A 24 7.73 4.66 -14.15
CA PHE A 24 8.02 3.97 -12.88
C PHE A 24 9.15 2.96 -13.11
N VAL A 25 10.17 2.99 -12.25
CA VAL A 25 11.25 1.99 -12.23
C VAL A 25 11.26 1.34 -10.85
N VAL A 26 10.99 0.04 -10.80
CA VAL A 26 10.99 -0.75 -9.56
C VAL A 26 12.25 -1.60 -9.52
N ASP A 27 12.96 -1.63 -8.39
CA ASP A 27 14.16 -2.44 -8.17
C ASP A 27 13.83 -3.79 -7.53
N ALA A 28 14.00 -4.87 -8.28
CA ALA A 28 13.81 -6.24 -7.85
C ALA A 28 14.75 -6.64 -6.70
N ALA A 29 15.97 -6.11 -6.66
CA ALA A 29 16.91 -6.40 -5.57
C ALA A 29 16.43 -5.77 -4.26
N LYS A 30 15.95 -4.52 -4.32
CA LYS A 30 15.36 -3.84 -3.16
C LYS A 30 14.07 -4.50 -2.68
N LEU A 31 13.21 -4.96 -3.60
CA LEU A 31 12.05 -5.78 -3.25
C LEU A 31 12.47 -7.05 -2.48
N ARG A 32 13.47 -7.80 -2.96
CA ARG A 32 13.99 -8.99 -2.25
C ARG A 32 14.55 -8.64 -0.88
N GLU A 33 15.23 -7.52 -0.73
CA GLU A 33 15.72 -7.05 0.59
C GLU A 33 14.55 -6.84 1.57
N ASN A 34 13.53 -6.10 1.16
CA ASN A 34 12.33 -5.87 1.97
C ASN A 34 11.61 -7.18 2.30
N LEU A 35 11.46 -8.06 1.32
CA LEU A 35 10.78 -9.35 1.49
C LEU A 35 11.55 -10.29 2.43
N ARG A 36 12.88 -10.30 2.42
CA ARG A 36 13.68 -11.04 3.40
C ARG A 36 13.46 -10.58 4.83
N ILE A 37 13.22 -9.28 5.04
CA ILE A 37 12.88 -8.76 6.36
C ILE A 37 11.51 -9.25 6.81
N LEU A 38 10.52 -9.24 5.91
CA LEU A 38 9.18 -9.75 6.20
C LEU A 38 9.19 -11.27 6.46
N ASP A 39 10.00 -12.00 5.70
CA ASP A 39 10.23 -13.43 5.89
C ASP A 39 10.90 -13.73 7.24
N ASP A 40 11.88 -12.93 7.68
CA ASP A 40 12.47 -13.06 9.02
C ASP A 40 11.41 -12.92 10.14
N ILE A 41 10.44 -12.00 9.99
CA ILE A 41 9.31 -11.88 10.92
C ILE A 41 8.47 -13.15 10.90
N ARG A 42 8.14 -13.67 9.70
CA ARG A 42 7.38 -14.91 9.53
C ARG A 42 8.07 -16.09 10.20
N GLU A 43 9.33 -16.36 9.85
CA GLU A 43 10.09 -17.52 10.35
C GLU A 43 10.27 -17.47 11.88
N ARG A 44 10.53 -16.28 12.43
CA ARG A 44 10.83 -16.13 13.86
C ARG A 44 9.58 -16.07 14.74
N SER A 45 8.47 -15.53 14.25
CA SER A 45 7.24 -15.41 15.04
C SER A 45 6.26 -16.54 14.81
N GLY A 46 6.29 -17.19 13.65
CA GLY A 46 5.27 -18.16 13.23
C GLY A 46 3.99 -17.52 12.68
N ALA A 47 3.87 -16.18 12.72
CA ALA A 47 2.78 -15.47 12.08
C ALA A 47 2.89 -15.58 10.55
N LYS A 48 1.76 -15.59 9.86
CA LYS A 48 1.70 -15.49 8.40
C LYS A 48 1.74 -14.04 7.94
N VAL A 49 2.37 -13.81 6.79
CA VAL A 49 2.52 -12.48 6.21
C VAL A 49 1.97 -12.46 4.79
N LEU A 50 0.95 -11.62 4.57
CA LEU A 50 0.26 -11.45 3.30
C LEU A 50 0.58 -10.09 2.67
N GLY A 51 0.91 -10.06 1.38
CA GLY A 51 1.15 -8.79 0.67
C GLY A 51 -0.16 -8.06 0.34
N ALA A 52 -0.31 -6.81 0.78
CA ALA A 52 -1.55 -6.06 0.52
C ALA A 52 -1.59 -5.42 -0.88
N LEU A 53 -2.40 -5.97 -1.79
CA LEU A 53 -2.45 -5.56 -3.20
C LEU A 53 -2.93 -4.13 -3.42
N LYS A 54 -3.69 -3.57 -2.45
CA LYS A 54 -4.10 -2.16 -2.43
C LYS A 54 -2.92 -1.18 -2.48
N ALA A 55 -1.76 -1.60 -1.98
CA ALA A 55 -0.56 -0.77 -1.91
C ALA A 55 0.37 -1.05 -3.10
N PHE A 56 0.61 -2.33 -3.41
CA PHE A 56 1.52 -2.75 -4.46
C PHE A 56 1.02 -4.03 -5.12
N SER A 57 0.71 -3.96 -6.42
CA SER A 57 0.17 -5.09 -7.19
C SER A 57 0.75 -5.17 -8.62
N MET A 58 2.02 -4.81 -8.77
CA MET A 58 2.79 -5.02 -10.00
C MET A 58 3.02 -6.52 -10.22
N TRP A 59 2.00 -7.22 -10.74
CA TRP A 59 1.96 -8.68 -10.80
C TRP A 59 3.13 -9.35 -11.56
N SER A 60 3.90 -8.63 -12.37
CA SER A 60 5.17 -9.13 -12.91
C SER A 60 6.20 -9.50 -11.83
N THR A 61 6.07 -8.95 -10.61
CA THR A 61 6.91 -9.27 -9.45
C THR A 61 6.30 -10.34 -8.54
N ALA A 62 5.12 -10.87 -8.85
CA ALA A 62 4.46 -11.89 -8.02
C ALA A 62 5.34 -13.14 -7.77
N PRO A 63 6.14 -13.64 -8.75
CA PRO A 63 7.09 -14.73 -8.47
C PRO A 63 8.12 -14.38 -7.39
N ILE A 64 8.54 -13.11 -7.30
CA ILE A 64 9.46 -12.66 -6.24
C ILE A 64 8.75 -12.68 -4.90
N LEU A 65 7.50 -12.19 -4.82
CA LEU A 65 6.75 -12.15 -3.55
C LEU A 65 6.46 -13.56 -3.02
N GLY A 66 6.08 -14.50 -3.90
CA GLY A 66 5.76 -15.88 -3.53
C GLY A 66 6.94 -16.69 -2.99
N GLU A 67 8.18 -16.21 -3.16
CA GLU A 67 9.36 -16.82 -2.50
C GLU A 67 9.40 -16.55 -0.98
N TYR A 68 8.74 -15.48 -0.49
CA TYR A 68 8.93 -14.96 0.87
C TYR A 68 7.63 -14.79 1.67
N LEU A 69 6.49 -14.60 1.01
CA LEU A 69 5.21 -14.34 1.66
C LEU A 69 4.30 -15.58 1.62
N ASP A 70 3.31 -15.62 2.51
CA ASP A 70 2.36 -16.73 2.60
C ASP A 70 1.15 -16.55 1.68
N GLY A 71 1.02 -15.38 1.06
CA GLY A 71 -0.08 -15.03 0.17
C GLY A 71 -0.27 -13.53 0.02
N VAL A 72 -1.49 -13.13 -0.31
CA VAL A 72 -1.87 -11.73 -0.54
C VAL A 72 -3.24 -11.41 0.05
N CYS A 73 -3.42 -10.15 0.45
CA CYS A 73 -4.74 -9.64 0.81
C CYS A 73 -5.31 -8.72 -0.27
N THR A 74 -6.62 -8.82 -0.45
CA THR A 74 -7.37 -8.19 -1.55
C THR A 74 -8.60 -7.46 -1.01
N SER A 75 -9.07 -6.48 -1.78
CA SER A 75 -10.16 -5.57 -1.39
C SER A 75 -11.45 -5.76 -2.20
N GLY A 76 -11.51 -6.85 -2.98
CA GLY A 76 -12.69 -7.22 -3.76
C GLY A 76 -12.37 -8.10 -4.96
N LEU A 77 -13.38 -8.34 -5.80
CA LEU A 77 -13.33 -9.33 -6.88
C LEU A 77 -12.14 -9.17 -7.84
N TRP A 78 -11.80 -7.93 -8.21
CA TRP A 78 -10.75 -7.69 -9.21
C TRP A 78 -9.35 -7.97 -8.66
N GLU A 79 -9.08 -7.60 -7.41
CA GLU A 79 -7.82 -7.94 -6.76
C GLU A 79 -7.76 -9.44 -6.44
N ALA A 80 -8.88 -10.08 -6.08
CA ALA A 80 -8.95 -11.53 -5.88
C ALA A 80 -8.70 -12.32 -7.18
N LEU A 81 -9.22 -11.86 -8.32
CA LEU A 81 -8.93 -12.44 -9.63
C LEU A 81 -7.45 -12.27 -9.99
N LEU A 82 -6.90 -11.06 -9.80
CA LEU A 82 -5.48 -10.80 -10.05
C LEU A 82 -4.59 -11.69 -9.17
N ALA A 83 -4.96 -11.84 -7.90
CA ALA A 83 -4.29 -12.74 -6.95
C ALA A 83 -4.28 -14.16 -7.48
N ALA A 84 -5.46 -14.72 -7.79
CA ALA A 84 -5.59 -16.10 -8.28
C ALA A 84 -4.89 -16.36 -9.63
N GLU A 85 -4.72 -15.34 -10.47
CA GLU A 85 -4.03 -15.46 -11.76
C GLU A 85 -2.50 -15.43 -11.65
N HIS A 86 -1.95 -14.73 -10.65
CA HIS A 86 -0.53 -14.36 -10.66
C HIS A 86 0.23 -14.61 -9.36
N TYR A 87 -0.44 -14.69 -8.22
CA TYR A 87 0.18 -14.80 -6.91
C TYR A 87 -0.03 -16.21 -6.35
N ASP A 88 1.01 -16.74 -5.72
CA ASP A 88 0.95 -18.00 -4.99
C ASP A 88 0.58 -17.75 -3.52
N GLY A 89 0.08 -18.80 -2.85
CA GLY A 89 -0.28 -18.75 -1.44
C GLY A 89 -1.74 -18.37 -1.19
N GLU A 90 -2.02 -17.95 0.03
CA GLU A 90 -3.37 -17.67 0.52
C GLU A 90 -3.93 -16.34 -0.03
N ILE A 91 -5.24 -16.30 -0.22
CA ILE A 91 -5.98 -15.11 -0.65
C ILE A 91 -6.95 -14.70 0.47
N ALA A 92 -6.65 -13.59 1.14
CA ALA A 92 -7.54 -12.99 2.13
C ALA A 92 -8.28 -11.79 1.53
N THR A 93 -9.59 -11.90 1.36
CA THR A 93 -10.40 -10.84 0.73
C THR A 93 -11.26 -10.11 1.74
N TYR A 94 -11.04 -8.80 1.92
CA TYR A 94 -11.89 -7.92 2.72
C TYR A 94 -12.66 -6.93 1.85
N CYS A 95 -13.99 -6.87 2.02
CA CYS A 95 -14.80 -5.80 1.43
C CYS A 95 -15.54 -5.00 2.51
N ALA A 96 -15.49 -3.67 2.40
CA ALA A 96 -16.37 -2.80 3.19
C ALA A 96 -17.86 -3.16 2.96
N ALA A 97 -18.21 -3.55 1.73
CA ALA A 97 -19.48 -4.17 1.37
C ALA A 97 -19.31 -5.05 0.12
N TYR A 98 -19.71 -6.31 0.21
CA TYR A 98 -19.80 -7.23 -0.93
C TYR A 98 -21.06 -6.95 -1.74
N LYS A 99 -20.95 -7.12 -3.05
CA LYS A 99 -22.11 -7.27 -3.94
C LYS A 99 -22.54 -8.72 -4.00
N ALA A 100 -23.83 -8.95 -4.17
CA ALA A 100 -24.38 -10.29 -4.25
C ALA A 100 -23.86 -11.05 -5.47
N GLU A 101 -23.68 -10.36 -6.60
CA GLU A 101 -23.15 -10.95 -7.84
C GLU A 101 -21.66 -11.34 -7.76
N ASP A 102 -20.88 -10.68 -6.89
CA ASP A 102 -19.43 -10.87 -6.81
C ASP A 102 -19.04 -11.92 -5.76
N LEU A 103 -19.85 -12.07 -4.70
CA LEU A 103 -19.48 -12.86 -3.52
C LEU A 103 -19.29 -14.35 -3.80
N ASP A 104 -20.06 -14.95 -4.70
CA ASP A 104 -19.94 -16.38 -5.03
C ASP A 104 -18.56 -16.69 -5.61
N GLU A 105 -18.05 -15.83 -6.48
CA GLU A 105 -16.72 -15.98 -7.08
C GLU A 105 -15.62 -15.66 -6.07
N ILE A 106 -15.80 -14.65 -5.21
CA ILE A 106 -14.86 -14.34 -4.13
C ILE A 106 -14.68 -15.54 -3.19
N CYS A 107 -15.76 -16.20 -2.78
CA CYS A 107 -15.70 -17.40 -1.95
C CYS A 107 -14.94 -18.56 -2.63
N ARG A 108 -14.95 -18.63 -3.96
CA ARG A 108 -14.23 -19.66 -4.72
C ARG A 108 -12.72 -19.39 -4.78
N LEU A 109 -12.34 -18.11 -4.72
CA LEU A 109 -10.96 -17.66 -4.90
C LEU A 109 -10.22 -17.48 -3.57
N SER A 110 -10.93 -17.19 -2.49
CA SER A 110 -10.32 -16.71 -1.23
C SER A 110 -10.33 -17.78 -0.16
N ASP A 111 -9.21 -17.92 0.56
CA ASP A 111 -9.11 -18.71 1.79
C ASP A 111 -9.83 -17.99 2.95
N HIS A 112 -9.71 -16.66 3.03
CA HIS A 112 -10.43 -15.84 4.02
C HIS A 112 -11.39 -14.87 3.33
N VAL A 113 -12.67 -14.88 3.72
CA VAL A 113 -13.69 -13.92 3.27
C VAL A 113 -14.10 -13.04 4.45
N ILE A 114 -13.58 -11.81 4.50
CA ILE A 114 -13.64 -10.93 5.66
C ILE A 114 -14.74 -9.87 5.48
N PHE A 115 -15.78 -9.97 6.30
CA PHE A 115 -16.91 -9.06 6.28
C PHE A 115 -16.69 -7.84 7.18
N ASN A 116 -17.25 -6.70 6.77
CA ASN A 116 -17.18 -5.46 7.54
C ASN A 116 -18.15 -5.40 8.74
N SER A 117 -19.18 -6.25 8.75
CA SER A 117 -20.17 -6.28 9.83
C SER A 117 -20.91 -7.62 9.94
N PRO A 118 -21.39 -8.00 11.13
CA PRO A 118 -22.16 -9.23 11.34
C PRO A 118 -23.46 -9.27 10.51
N MET A 119 -24.13 -8.12 10.36
CA MET A 119 -25.35 -8.03 9.55
C MET A 119 -25.10 -8.34 8.07
N GLN A 120 -23.88 -8.13 7.58
CA GLN A 120 -23.51 -8.49 6.22
C GLN A 120 -23.34 -10.01 6.08
N ILE A 121 -22.75 -10.65 7.09
CA ILE A 121 -22.64 -12.12 7.17
C ILE A 121 -24.05 -12.73 7.19
N GLU A 122 -24.94 -12.24 8.05
CA GLU A 122 -26.33 -12.71 8.14
C GLU A 122 -27.05 -12.58 6.79
N ARG A 123 -26.94 -11.40 6.15
CA ARG A 123 -27.54 -11.13 4.83
C ARG A 123 -27.06 -12.09 3.74
N PHE A 124 -25.80 -12.51 3.80
CA PHE A 124 -25.19 -13.37 2.78
C PHE A 124 -25.05 -14.84 3.21
N SER A 125 -25.63 -15.23 4.34
CA SER A 125 -25.60 -16.61 4.85
C SER A 125 -26.02 -17.65 3.81
N ASP A 126 -27.07 -17.39 3.03
CA ASP A 126 -27.51 -18.27 1.94
C ASP A 126 -26.48 -18.42 0.80
N VAL A 127 -25.65 -17.40 0.55
CA VAL A 127 -24.54 -17.47 -0.42
C VAL A 127 -23.43 -18.33 0.16
N LEU A 128 -23.03 -18.09 1.41
CA LEU A 128 -21.98 -18.83 2.10
C LEU A 128 -22.31 -20.32 2.21
N LEU A 129 -23.55 -20.65 2.58
CA LEU A 129 -24.03 -22.03 2.67
C LEU A 129 -24.02 -22.74 1.30
N ARG A 130 -24.37 -22.02 0.22
CA ARG A 130 -24.33 -22.59 -1.14
C ARG A 130 -22.90 -22.83 -1.63
N ALA A 131 -21.99 -21.90 -1.36
CA ALA A 131 -20.56 -22.06 -1.66
C ALA A 131 -19.97 -23.28 -0.92
N ARG A 132 -20.22 -23.39 0.39
CA ARG A 132 -19.82 -24.56 1.18
C ARG A 132 -20.47 -25.86 0.68
N ALA A 133 -21.74 -25.84 0.28
CA ALA A 133 -22.41 -27.02 -0.29
C ALA A 133 -21.86 -27.44 -1.67
N ARG A 134 -21.24 -26.53 -2.42
CA ARG A 134 -20.50 -26.81 -3.65
C ARG A 134 -19.12 -27.44 -3.39
N GLY A 135 -18.62 -27.35 -2.15
CA GLY A 135 -17.34 -27.87 -1.73
C GLY A 135 -16.23 -26.81 -1.68
N ASP A 136 -16.59 -25.52 -1.75
CA ASP A 136 -15.62 -24.44 -1.54
C ASP A 136 -15.22 -24.40 -0.06
N ASP A 137 -13.93 -24.20 0.19
CA ASP A 137 -13.33 -24.15 1.52
C ASP A 137 -12.79 -22.74 1.76
N PHE A 138 -13.34 -22.08 2.79
CA PHE A 138 -12.95 -20.73 3.19
C PHE A 138 -13.42 -20.45 4.62
N ASP A 139 -12.64 -19.64 5.31
CA ASP A 139 -12.98 -19.09 6.62
C ASP A 139 -13.72 -17.77 6.47
N VAL A 140 -14.72 -17.57 7.34
CA VAL A 140 -15.48 -16.31 7.41
C VAL A 140 -14.84 -15.41 8.45
N GLY A 141 -14.32 -14.28 8.00
CA GLY A 141 -13.72 -13.27 8.87
C GLY A 141 -14.69 -12.15 9.24
N LEU A 142 -14.48 -11.53 10.41
CA LEU A 142 -15.13 -10.27 10.77
C LEU A 142 -14.09 -9.18 11.02
N ARG A 143 -14.18 -8.08 10.27
CA ARG A 143 -13.43 -6.87 10.61
C ARG A 143 -14.08 -6.18 11.81
N ILE A 144 -13.30 -5.95 12.85
CA ILE A 144 -13.70 -5.14 14.01
C ILE A 144 -13.11 -3.73 13.92
N ASN A 145 -13.76 -2.80 14.60
CA ASN A 145 -13.22 -1.48 14.90
C ASN A 145 -12.87 -1.45 16.39
N PRO A 146 -11.58 -1.49 16.75
CA PRO A 146 -11.12 -1.42 18.14
C PRO A 146 -11.56 -0.17 18.91
N MET A 147 -12.03 0.87 18.20
CA MET A 147 -12.35 2.19 18.77
C MET A 147 -11.13 2.86 19.42
N HIS A 148 -9.95 2.52 18.93
CA HIS A 148 -8.66 3.07 19.34
C HIS A 148 -8.01 3.73 18.12
N ALA A 149 -7.94 5.06 18.14
CA ALA A 149 -7.39 5.87 17.07
C ALA A 149 -5.89 6.06 17.29
N GLU A 150 -5.09 5.68 16.29
CA GLU A 150 -3.63 5.79 16.30
C GLU A 150 -3.12 6.79 15.25
N GLY A 151 -3.92 7.15 14.26
CA GLY A 151 -3.50 7.98 13.14
C GLY A 151 -3.40 9.46 13.52
N GLU A 152 -2.29 10.09 13.10
CA GLU A 152 -2.09 11.54 13.32
C GLU A 152 -3.09 12.41 12.55
N VAL A 153 -3.50 11.93 11.36
CA VAL A 153 -4.46 12.60 10.48
C VAL A 153 -5.79 11.85 10.50
N PRO A 154 -6.87 12.40 11.09
CA PRO A 154 -8.14 11.70 11.24
C PRO A 154 -8.78 11.19 9.95
N ARG A 155 -8.43 11.79 8.80
CA ARG A 155 -8.92 11.35 7.48
C ARG A 155 -8.40 9.96 7.09
N TYR A 156 -7.23 9.57 7.61
CA TYR A 156 -6.54 8.33 7.28
C TYR A 156 -6.59 7.29 8.39
N ASP A 157 -7.06 7.69 9.57
CA ASP A 157 -7.25 6.78 10.68
C ASP A 157 -8.49 5.88 10.44
N PRO A 158 -8.32 4.57 10.27
CA PRO A 158 -9.43 3.64 10.04
C PRO A 158 -10.33 3.47 11.27
N CYS A 159 -9.90 3.92 12.45
CA CYS A 159 -10.65 3.95 13.71
C CYS A 159 -11.07 5.38 14.12
N ALA A 160 -10.97 6.36 13.22
CA ALA A 160 -11.48 7.71 13.46
C ALA A 160 -12.96 7.69 13.92
N PRO A 161 -13.41 8.69 14.71
CA PRO A 161 -14.82 8.82 15.07
C PRO A 161 -15.74 8.72 13.85
N HIS A 162 -16.77 7.90 13.96
CA HIS A 162 -17.72 7.60 12.88
C HIS A 162 -17.13 6.84 11.68
N SER A 163 -16.00 6.16 11.87
CA SER A 163 -15.46 5.27 10.85
C SER A 163 -16.50 4.23 10.43
N ARG A 164 -16.58 4.02 9.12
CA ARG A 164 -17.41 2.99 8.48
C ARG A 164 -16.73 1.62 8.45
N LEU A 165 -15.47 1.54 8.88
CA LEU A 165 -14.62 0.38 8.72
C LEU A 165 -14.61 -0.43 10.02
N GLY A 166 -15.03 -1.69 9.92
CA GLY A 166 -15.14 -2.62 11.04
C GLY A 166 -16.37 -2.41 11.91
N PHE A 167 -16.82 -3.48 12.55
CA PHE A 167 -17.90 -3.43 13.52
C PHE A 167 -17.35 -2.96 14.89
N PRO A 168 -17.96 -1.95 15.56
CA PRO A 168 -17.47 -1.45 16.84
C PRO A 168 -17.33 -2.57 17.88
N ILE A 169 -16.12 -2.75 18.41
CA ILE A 169 -15.77 -3.88 19.27
C ILE A 169 -16.63 -3.92 20.55
N ASN A 170 -16.99 -2.76 21.08
CA ASN A 170 -17.84 -2.63 22.28
C ASN A 170 -19.32 -3.00 22.06
N GLN A 171 -19.72 -3.28 20.82
CA GLN A 171 -21.06 -3.74 20.45
C GLN A 171 -21.09 -5.24 20.12
N LEU A 172 -19.94 -5.92 20.16
CA LEU A 172 -19.88 -7.35 19.92
C LEU A 172 -20.68 -8.13 20.97
N LYS A 173 -21.27 -9.22 20.50
CA LYS A 173 -22.03 -10.19 21.28
C LYS A 173 -21.69 -11.56 20.72
N ALA A 174 -21.88 -12.62 21.52
CA ALA A 174 -21.64 -13.99 21.09
C ALA A 174 -22.35 -14.34 19.77
N GLU A 175 -23.62 -13.90 19.59
CA GLU A 175 -24.40 -14.15 18.37
C GLU A 175 -23.74 -13.61 17.09
N HIS A 176 -22.93 -12.55 17.20
CA HIS A 176 -22.24 -11.96 16.05
C HIS A 176 -21.03 -12.78 15.57
N LEU A 177 -20.55 -13.72 16.38
CA LEU A 177 -19.36 -14.51 16.11
C LEU A 177 -19.67 -15.99 15.82
N GLU A 178 -20.94 -16.40 15.82
CA GLU A 178 -21.35 -17.81 15.60
C GLU A 178 -20.92 -18.38 14.24
N MET A 179 -20.83 -17.52 13.22
CA MET A 179 -20.38 -17.86 11.87
C MET A 179 -18.97 -17.35 11.56
N VAL A 180 -18.24 -16.84 12.56
CA VAL A 180 -16.95 -16.18 12.37
C VAL A 180 -15.83 -17.13 12.79
N ASP A 181 -14.95 -17.42 11.84
CA ASP A 181 -13.76 -18.25 12.02
C ASP A 181 -12.56 -17.42 12.49
N GLY A 182 -12.51 -16.12 12.16
CA GLY A 182 -11.41 -15.25 12.58
C GLY A 182 -11.74 -13.75 12.58
N VAL A 183 -10.91 -12.98 13.27
CA VAL A 183 -11.11 -11.53 13.45
C VAL A 183 -9.98 -10.75 12.79
N HIS A 184 -10.35 -9.69 12.08
CA HIS A 184 -9.41 -8.77 11.46
C HIS A 184 -9.57 -7.36 12.07
N PHE A 185 -8.47 -6.67 12.30
CA PHE A 185 -8.46 -5.23 12.50
C PHE A 185 -7.28 -4.61 11.78
N HIS A 186 -7.43 -3.33 11.45
CA HIS A 186 -6.37 -2.55 10.83
C HIS A 186 -6.54 -1.13 11.37
N THR A 187 -5.58 -0.71 12.19
CA THR A 187 -5.57 0.57 12.91
C THR A 187 -4.43 1.49 12.49
N LEU A 188 -3.40 0.95 11.83
CA LEU A 188 -2.15 1.65 11.59
C LEU A 188 -2.03 2.22 10.18
N CYS A 189 -1.23 3.27 10.05
CA CYS A 189 -0.78 3.84 8.78
C CYS A 189 0.58 4.49 8.97
N GLU A 190 1.62 4.01 8.28
CA GLU A 190 2.99 4.53 8.39
C GLU A 190 3.56 4.58 9.82
N GLN A 191 3.34 3.51 10.60
CA GLN A 191 3.61 3.50 12.04
C GLN A 191 4.65 2.47 12.48
N ASP A 192 5.25 2.77 13.63
CA ASP A 192 6.13 1.91 14.43
C ASP A 192 5.35 0.77 15.11
N PHE A 193 6.00 -0.03 15.97
CA PHE A 193 5.37 -1.17 16.65
C PHE A 193 4.41 -0.75 17.77
N GLU A 194 4.79 0.23 18.58
CA GLU A 194 4.07 0.59 19.83
C GLU A 194 2.56 0.89 19.65
N PRO A 195 2.09 1.52 18.55
CA PRO A 195 0.66 1.65 18.25
C PRO A 195 -0.10 0.31 18.12
N LEU A 196 0.53 -0.74 17.60
CA LEU A 196 -0.07 -2.08 17.54
C LEU A 196 -0.32 -2.61 18.94
N ALA A 197 0.70 -2.53 19.82
CA ALA A 197 0.62 -3.03 21.18
C ALA A 197 -0.53 -2.37 21.96
N ARG A 198 -0.66 -1.03 21.87
CA ARG A 198 -1.77 -0.29 22.49
C ARG A 198 -3.13 -0.66 21.93
N THR A 199 -3.22 -0.87 20.61
CA THR A 199 -4.44 -1.35 19.97
C THR A 199 -4.81 -2.74 20.51
N TRP A 200 -3.82 -3.63 20.62
CA TRP A 200 -4.02 -4.99 21.10
C TRP A 200 -4.49 -5.04 22.55
N ASP A 201 -3.95 -4.20 23.45
CA ASP A 201 -4.43 -4.11 24.83
C ASP A 201 -5.94 -3.89 24.91
N VAL A 202 -6.49 -3.06 24.02
CA VAL A 202 -7.94 -2.81 23.94
C VAL A 202 -8.70 -3.99 23.33
N VAL A 203 -8.13 -4.60 22.29
CA VAL A 203 -8.76 -5.72 21.56
C VAL A 203 -8.81 -6.98 22.43
N PHE A 204 -7.74 -7.29 23.14
CA PHE A 204 -7.59 -8.47 23.97
C PHE A 204 -8.74 -8.59 24.97
N ASP A 205 -8.98 -7.56 25.77
CA ASP A 205 -10.03 -7.55 26.82
C ASP A 205 -11.44 -7.85 26.26
N HIS A 206 -11.71 -7.46 25.02
CA HIS A 206 -13.01 -7.70 24.39
C HIS A 206 -13.12 -9.06 23.71
N LEU A 207 -12.00 -9.60 23.22
CA LEU A 207 -11.96 -10.88 22.49
C LEU A 207 -11.64 -12.08 23.38
N GLU A 208 -11.09 -11.88 24.58
CA GLU A 208 -10.76 -12.94 25.55
C GLU A 208 -11.88 -13.98 25.72
N PRO A 209 -13.17 -13.61 25.84
CA PRO A 209 -14.25 -14.59 25.98
C PRO A 209 -14.49 -15.49 24.76
N TYR A 210 -13.85 -15.19 23.63
CA TYR A 210 -14.10 -15.81 22.32
C TYR A 210 -12.86 -16.48 21.71
N PHE A 211 -11.68 -16.50 22.36
CA PHE A 211 -10.49 -17.10 21.74
C PHE A 211 -10.67 -18.60 21.42
N ASP A 212 -11.36 -19.36 22.26
CA ASP A 212 -11.63 -20.79 22.02
C ASP A 212 -12.43 -21.10 20.74
N GLN A 213 -13.11 -20.10 20.15
CA GLN A 213 -13.87 -20.27 18.91
C GLN A 213 -13.18 -19.66 17.67
N LEU A 214 -12.17 -18.82 17.86
CA LEU A 214 -11.44 -18.18 16.77
C LEU A 214 -10.26 -19.06 16.34
N LYS A 215 -10.05 -19.16 15.03
CA LYS A 215 -8.91 -19.86 14.43
C LYS A 215 -7.73 -18.92 14.19
N TRP A 216 -8.03 -17.68 13.84
CA TRP A 216 -7.01 -16.71 13.46
C TRP A 216 -7.36 -15.27 13.83
N LEU A 217 -6.31 -14.47 13.98
CA LEU A 217 -6.33 -13.04 14.21
C LEU A 217 -5.47 -12.35 13.16
N ASN A 218 -6.02 -11.34 12.50
CA ASN A 218 -5.32 -10.59 11.46
C ASN A 218 -5.20 -9.12 11.86
N PHE A 219 -3.96 -8.65 12.01
CA PHE A 219 -3.65 -7.31 12.50
C PHE A 219 -3.51 -6.27 11.38
N GLY A 220 -3.77 -6.69 10.14
CA GLY A 220 -3.79 -5.82 8.97
C GLY A 220 -2.41 -5.26 8.64
N GLY A 221 -2.41 -4.13 7.94
CA GLY A 221 -1.20 -3.43 7.51
C GLY A 221 -0.89 -2.15 8.28
N GLY A 222 -0.05 -1.30 7.68
CA GLY A 222 0.34 0.01 8.24
C GLY A 222 1.60 -0.01 9.10
N HIS A 223 2.20 -1.19 9.27
CA HIS A 223 3.47 -1.39 9.94
C HIS A 223 4.64 -1.05 9.01
N HIS A 224 5.55 -0.17 9.43
CA HIS A 224 6.78 0.14 8.70
C HIS A 224 7.91 -0.89 8.93
N ILE A 225 7.59 -2.19 8.88
CA ILE A 225 8.49 -3.28 9.27
C ILE A 225 9.85 -3.24 8.56
N THR A 226 9.89 -2.78 7.31
CA THR A 226 11.11 -2.74 6.49
C THR A 226 11.94 -1.45 6.66
N ARG A 227 11.46 -0.47 7.44
CA ARG A 227 12.22 0.73 7.82
C ARG A 227 13.37 0.37 8.78
N ALA A 228 14.54 0.96 8.61
CA ALA A 228 15.77 0.51 9.29
C ALA A 228 15.67 0.48 10.84
N ASP A 229 14.93 1.43 11.42
CA ASP A 229 14.75 1.68 12.85
C ASP A 229 13.45 1.06 13.44
N TYR A 230 12.70 0.27 12.68
CA TYR A 230 11.49 -0.42 13.18
C TYR A 230 11.82 -1.46 14.25
N GLN A 231 10.99 -1.58 15.28
CA GLN A 231 11.19 -2.43 16.47
C GLN A 231 10.83 -3.91 16.19
N ARG A 232 11.53 -4.54 15.24
CA ARG A 232 11.25 -5.90 14.75
C ARG A 232 11.30 -6.99 15.81
N ASP A 233 12.28 -6.92 16.71
CA ASP A 233 12.43 -7.92 17.78
C ASP A 233 11.25 -7.87 18.74
N GLU A 234 10.75 -6.67 19.05
CA GLU A 234 9.57 -6.49 19.90
C GLU A 234 8.31 -6.99 19.19
N LEU A 235 8.17 -6.73 17.88
CA LEU A 235 7.08 -7.29 17.08
C LEU A 235 7.10 -8.83 17.09
N VAL A 236 8.26 -9.47 16.91
CA VAL A 236 8.37 -10.93 16.90
C VAL A 236 7.91 -11.54 18.23
N GLU A 237 8.38 -11.01 19.36
CA GLU A 237 7.98 -11.53 20.67
C GLU A 237 6.49 -11.28 20.94
N PHE A 238 5.99 -10.09 20.59
CA PHE A 238 4.57 -9.79 20.68
C PHE A 238 3.69 -10.77 19.90
N LEU A 239 4.06 -11.10 18.66
CA LEU A 239 3.28 -12.04 17.84
C LEU A 239 3.27 -13.45 18.45
N LYS A 240 4.38 -13.90 19.06
CA LYS A 240 4.43 -15.17 19.79
C LYS A 240 3.52 -15.16 21.00
N ASP A 241 3.61 -14.11 21.82
CA ASP A 241 2.79 -13.96 23.03
C ASP A 241 1.30 -14.00 22.67
N VAL A 242 0.90 -13.31 21.59
CA VAL A 242 -0.48 -13.39 21.07
C VAL A 242 -0.88 -14.82 20.71
N GLN A 243 -0.05 -15.56 19.97
CA GLN A 243 -0.37 -16.93 19.58
C GLN A 243 -0.46 -17.86 20.80
N ASP A 244 0.43 -17.69 21.78
CA ASP A 244 0.44 -18.49 23.00
C ASP A 244 -0.77 -18.19 23.90
N ASP A 245 -1.15 -16.91 24.03
CA ASP A 245 -2.26 -16.46 24.86
C ASP A 245 -3.63 -16.79 24.25
N THR A 246 -3.74 -16.76 22.92
CA THR A 246 -5.02 -16.90 22.20
C THR A 246 -5.21 -18.26 21.53
N GLY A 247 -4.14 -19.00 21.27
CA GLY A 247 -4.16 -20.21 20.44
C GLY A 247 -4.49 -19.98 18.95
N CYS A 248 -4.67 -18.72 18.54
CA CYS A 248 -5.00 -18.35 17.17
C CYS A 248 -3.74 -18.26 16.30
N GLU A 249 -3.86 -18.57 15.01
CA GLU A 249 -2.86 -18.19 14.01
C GLU A 249 -2.89 -16.66 13.80
N VAL A 250 -1.72 -16.03 13.72
CA VAL A 250 -1.64 -14.57 13.57
C VAL A 250 -1.22 -14.19 12.16
N TYR A 251 -1.86 -13.16 11.61
CA TYR A 251 -1.62 -12.62 10.27
C TYR A 251 -1.22 -11.15 10.31
N LEU A 252 -0.27 -10.79 9.44
CA LEU A 252 0.05 -9.41 9.09
C LEU A 252 -0.20 -9.18 7.60
N GLU A 253 -0.61 -7.96 7.25
CA GLU A 253 -0.90 -7.55 5.85
C GLU A 253 -0.08 -6.33 5.41
N PRO A 254 1.27 -6.38 5.44
CA PRO A 254 2.08 -5.27 4.95
C PRO A 254 1.80 -4.98 3.47
N GLY A 255 1.53 -3.71 3.17
CA GLY A 255 1.42 -3.21 1.80
C GLY A 255 2.66 -2.41 1.43
N GLU A 256 2.75 -1.21 1.97
CA GLU A 256 3.90 -0.32 1.78
C GLU A 256 5.23 -0.98 2.15
N ALA A 257 5.31 -1.69 3.28
CA ALA A 257 6.56 -2.32 3.71
C ALA A 257 7.12 -3.33 2.69
N VAL A 258 6.28 -3.91 1.81
CA VAL A 258 6.74 -4.78 0.72
C VAL A 258 7.59 -4.00 -0.29
N ALA A 259 7.18 -2.77 -0.64
CA ALA A 259 7.75 -1.99 -1.73
C ALA A 259 8.37 -0.65 -1.29
N LEU A 260 8.57 -0.45 0.02
CA LEU A 260 9.20 0.73 0.60
C LEU A 260 10.59 0.96 -0.01
N ASP A 261 10.83 2.18 -0.51
CA ASP A 261 12.04 2.61 -1.21
C ASP A 261 12.41 1.77 -2.45
N ALA A 262 11.51 0.90 -2.91
CA ALA A 262 11.80 -0.05 -3.99
C ALA A 262 11.51 0.52 -5.39
N GLY A 263 11.11 1.79 -5.52
CA GLY A 263 10.88 2.37 -6.85
C GLY A 263 10.96 3.87 -6.92
N ILE A 264 11.21 4.37 -8.13
CA ILE A 264 11.27 5.79 -8.47
C ILE A 264 10.30 6.11 -9.61
N LEU A 265 9.86 7.35 -9.68
CA LEU A 265 9.12 7.91 -10.82
C LEU A 265 10.01 8.89 -11.57
N VAL A 266 10.49 8.47 -12.74
CA VAL A 266 11.36 9.25 -13.63
C VAL A 266 10.52 10.15 -14.52
N GLY A 267 10.93 11.40 -14.65
CA GLY A 267 10.29 12.41 -15.50
C GLY A 267 11.29 13.32 -16.20
N THR A 268 10.76 14.15 -17.09
CA THR A 268 11.49 15.16 -17.85
C THR A 268 10.90 16.55 -17.57
N LEU A 269 11.77 17.55 -17.39
CA LEU A 269 11.35 18.96 -17.42
C LEU A 269 10.99 19.32 -18.87
N LEU A 270 9.75 19.74 -19.11
CA LEU A 270 9.23 20.09 -20.43
C LEU A 270 9.30 21.59 -20.72
N ASP A 271 9.13 22.41 -19.69
CA ASP A 271 9.17 23.86 -19.79
C ASP A 271 9.67 24.47 -18.48
N SER A 272 10.18 25.69 -18.55
CA SER A 272 10.65 26.45 -17.39
C SER A 272 10.38 27.93 -17.59
N HIS A 273 9.82 28.60 -16.58
CA HIS A 273 9.56 30.04 -16.63
C HIS A 273 9.59 30.67 -15.24
N TRP A 274 9.26 31.96 -15.16
CA TRP A 274 9.20 32.72 -13.92
C TRP A 274 7.77 33.23 -13.68
N ASN A 275 7.25 33.05 -12.47
CA ASN A 275 6.07 33.75 -11.96
C ASN A 275 6.07 33.76 -10.42
N GLY A 276 6.44 34.88 -9.79
CA GLY A 276 6.78 35.02 -8.37
C GLY A 276 8.10 34.35 -8.01
N MET A 277 8.34 33.19 -8.59
CA MET A 277 9.46 32.28 -8.35
C MET A 277 9.79 31.50 -9.63
N PRO A 278 10.92 30.77 -9.67
CA PRO A 278 11.20 29.80 -10.73
C PRO A 278 10.16 28.68 -10.75
N LEU A 279 9.64 28.38 -11.94
CA LEU A 279 8.67 27.32 -12.19
C LEU A 279 9.22 26.36 -13.25
N ALA A 280 9.02 25.05 -13.07
CA ALA A 280 9.22 24.06 -14.13
C ALA A 280 7.99 23.17 -14.28
N ILE A 281 7.65 22.88 -15.54
CA ILE A 281 6.58 21.93 -15.88
C ILE A 281 7.23 20.60 -16.22
N THR A 282 6.80 19.54 -15.55
CA THR A 282 7.28 18.17 -15.79
C THR A 282 6.28 17.38 -16.62
N ASP A 283 6.69 16.24 -17.16
CA ASP A 283 5.75 15.26 -17.74
C ASP A 283 5.10 14.33 -16.68
N ILE A 284 5.38 14.57 -15.39
CA ILE A 284 4.77 13.90 -14.24
C ILE A 284 3.63 14.78 -13.69
N SER A 285 2.48 14.18 -13.40
CA SER A 285 1.35 14.86 -12.74
C SER A 285 1.19 14.36 -11.31
N ALA A 286 1.10 15.28 -10.35
CA ALA A 286 0.73 14.94 -8.97
C ALA A 286 -0.67 14.32 -8.95
N THR A 287 -1.61 14.84 -9.74
CA THR A 287 -2.98 14.32 -9.79
C THR A 287 -3.07 12.95 -10.47
N CYS A 288 -2.36 12.74 -11.58
CA CYS A 288 -2.51 11.54 -12.38
C CYS A 288 -1.57 10.40 -11.97
N HIS A 289 -0.37 10.72 -11.46
CA HIS A 289 0.70 9.73 -11.27
C HIS A 289 1.10 9.53 -9.80
N MET A 290 0.89 10.55 -8.95
CA MET A 290 1.18 10.49 -7.51
C MET A 290 0.01 11.08 -6.70
N PRO A 291 -1.23 10.58 -6.86
CA PRO A 291 -2.44 11.24 -6.34
C PRO A 291 -2.40 11.50 -4.83
N ASP A 292 -1.65 10.70 -4.06
CA ASP A 292 -1.48 10.93 -2.62
C ASP A 292 -0.76 12.22 -2.26
N VAL A 293 0.06 12.79 -3.16
CA VAL A 293 0.61 14.16 -3.00
C VAL A 293 -0.51 15.18 -2.80
N ILE A 294 -1.70 14.93 -3.36
CA ILE A 294 -2.88 15.79 -3.25
C ILE A 294 -3.88 15.24 -2.24
N GLU A 295 -4.18 13.94 -2.29
CA GLU A 295 -5.18 13.31 -1.43
C GLU A 295 -4.73 13.35 0.03
N ALA A 296 -3.49 12.92 0.30
CA ALA A 296 -2.82 12.83 1.60
C ALA A 296 -1.58 13.75 1.63
N PRO A 297 -1.74 15.09 1.70
CA PRO A 297 -0.71 16.03 1.28
C PRO A 297 0.68 15.76 1.86
N TYR A 298 1.58 15.29 0.99
CA TYR A 298 2.99 15.09 1.29
C TYR A 298 3.84 15.61 0.14
N ARG A 299 5.12 15.88 0.43
CA ARG A 299 6.11 16.29 -0.56
C ARG A 299 7.02 15.10 -0.88
N PRO A 300 6.96 14.50 -2.08
CA PRO A 300 7.82 13.36 -2.42
C PRO A 300 9.29 13.78 -2.41
N ALA A 301 10.18 12.87 -2.00
CA ALA A 301 11.61 13.14 -2.03
C ALA A 301 12.10 13.16 -3.48
N LEU A 302 12.95 14.12 -3.83
CA LEU A 302 13.56 14.23 -5.14
C LEU A 302 14.98 13.66 -5.09
N LEU A 303 15.29 12.75 -6.01
CA LEU A 303 16.61 12.12 -6.12
C LEU A 303 17.69 13.19 -6.30
N GLY A 304 18.66 13.24 -5.39
CA GLY A 304 19.80 14.15 -5.46
C GLY A 304 19.49 15.60 -5.04
N GLU A 305 18.31 15.87 -4.49
CA GLU A 305 17.96 17.22 -4.02
C GLU A 305 19.03 17.82 -3.11
N GLU A 306 19.43 19.05 -3.41
CA GLU A 306 20.43 19.76 -2.62
C GLU A 306 19.85 20.17 -1.25
N PRO A 307 20.62 20.06 -0.15
CA PRO A 307 20.15 20.40 1.19
C PRO A 307 19.56 21.81 1.29
N LEU A 308 18.48 21.94 2.07
CA LEU A 308 17.96 23.22 2.52
C LEU A 308 18.77 23.66 3.75
N ASP A 309 19.87 24.39 3.54
CA ASP A 309 20.64 24.97 4.63
C ASP A 309 19.84 26.08 5.34
N GLY A 310 18.98 25.71 6.30
CA GLY A 310 18.44 26.57 7.38
C GLY A 310 17.73 27.88 7.01
N VAL A 311 17.63 28.23 5.72
CA VAL A 311 17.00 29.45 5.22
C VAL A 311 15.69 29.03 4.61
N GLN A 312 14.60 29.55 5.18
CA GLN A 312 13.27 29.44 4.60
C GLN A 312 13.36 29.73 3.11
N ILE A 313 12.70 28.91 2.30
CA ILE A 313 12.58 29.10 0.86
C ILE A 313 12.13 30.55 0.63
N ASP A 314 13.05 31.41 0.19
CA ASP A 314 12.71 32.77 -0.20
C ASP A 314 12.02 32.66 -1.57
N GLU A 315 10.70 32.83 -1.57
CA GLU A 315 9.90 32.97 -2.78
C GLU A 315 10.44 34.13 -3.62
N GLY A 316 11.30 33.81 -4.60
CA GLY A 316 11.74 34.74 -5.63
C GLY A 316 13.23 35.07 -5.70
N GLN A 317 14.08 34.59 -4.77
CA GLN A 317 15.53 34.88 -4.79
C GLN A 317 16.45 33.69 -5.10
N GLY A 318 15.91 32.59 -5.65
CA GLY A 318 16.71 31.61 -6.41
C GLY A 318 17.25 30.42 -5.64
N GLY A 319 16.52 29.96 -4.60
CA GLY A 319 16.84 28.71 -3.90
C GLY A 319 16.05 27.50 -4.39
N ALA A 320 14.76 27.67 -4.69
CA ALA A 320 13.83 26.60 -5.04
C ALA A 320 13.09 26.85 -6.36
N VAL A 321 12.69 25.76 -7.00
CA VAL A 321 11.87 25.70 -8.20
C VAL A 321 10.57 24.99 -7.86
N ARG A 322 9.43 25.59 -8.21
CA ARG A 322 8.14 24.90 -8.10
C ARG A 322 7.95 23.97 -9.29
N LEU A 323 7.76 22.69 -8.99
CA LEU A 323 7.47 21.67 -9.99
C LEU A 323 5.96 21.51 -10.14
N GLY A 324 5.47 21.83 -11.33
CA GLY A 324 4.08 21.61 -11.76
C GLY A 324 3.97 20.42 -12.71
N GLY A 325 2.79 19.79 -12.71
CA GLY A 325 2.46 18.74 -13.65
C GLY A 325 1.86 19.27 -14.96
N PRO A 326 1.66 18.38 -15.95
CA PRO A 326 1.18 18.76 -17.28
C PRO A 326 -0.34 18.93 -17.37
N SER A 327 -1.11 18.66 -16.31
CA SER A 327 -2.57 18.78 -16.38
C SER A 327 -3.04 20.24 -16.27
N CYS A 328 -4.26 20.51 -16.77
CA CYS A 328 -4.87 21.84 -16.66
C CYS A 328 -5.36 22.19 -15.25
N LEU A 329 -5.20 21.30 -14.26
CA LEU A 329 -5.66 21.53 -12.89
C LEU A 329 -4.71 22.51 -12.20
N ALA A 330 -5.25 23.61 -11.66
CA ALA A 330 -4.44 24.62 -10.96
C ALA A 330 -3.68 24.04 -9.74
N GLY A 331 -4.21 22.96 -9.15
CA GLY A 331 -3.59 22.23 -8.04
C GLY A 331 -2.62 21.13 -8.46
N ASP A 332 -2.29 20.97 -9.75
CA ASP A 332 -1.28 19.99 -10.21
C ASP A 332 0.14 20.50 -9.93
N VAL A 333 0.43 20.65 -8.64
CA VAL A 333 1.70 21.13 -8.10
C VAL A 333 2.29 20.00 -7.26
N ILE A 334 3.50 19.57 -7.62
CA ILE A 334 4.20 18.49 -6.93
C ILE A 334 4.91 19.03 -5.68
N GLY A 335 5.38 20.27 -5.72
CA GLY A 335 6.04 20.95 -4.60
C GLY A 335 7.19 21.86 -5.05
N ASP A 336 7.91 22.38 -4.07
CA ASP A 336 9.05 23.28 -4.28
C ASP A 336 10.36 22.54 -3.94
N TYR A 337 11.33 22.59 -4.84
CA TYR A 337 12.55 21.74 -4.80
C TYR A 337 13.82 22.51 -5.14
N ARG A 338 14.96 22.05 -4.62
CA ARG A 338 16.28 22.42 -5.15
C ARG A 338 16.72 21.35 -6.13
N LEU A 339 16.72 21.68 -7.42
CA LEU A 339 16.99 20.68 -8.45
C LEU A 339 18.48 20.31 -8.47
N PRO A 340 18.82 19.01 -8.56
CA PRO A 340 20.21 18.54 -8.78
C PRO A 340 20.74 18.85 -10.18
N VAL A 341 19.88 19.39 -11.04
CA VAL A 341 20.10 19.65 -12.47
C VAL A 341 19.68 21.07 -12.80
N PRO A 342 20.17 21.67 -13.90
CA PRO A 342 19.65 22.94 -14.38
C PRO A 342 18.12 22.91 -14.56
N CYS A 343 17.44 23.99 -14.22
CA CYS A 343 16.00 24.14 -14.45
C CYS A 343 15.75 24.46 -15.94
N GLU A 344 16.00 23.49 -16.82
CA GLU A 344 15.93 23.64 -18.28
C GLU A 344 15.17 22.47 -18.92
N PRO A 345 14.44 22.70 -20.04
CA PRO A 345 13.76 21.64 -20.76
C PRO A 345 14.72 20.51 -21.21
N GLY A 346 14.28 19.26 -21.09
CA GLY A 346 15.02 18.06 -21.45
C GLY A 346 15.84 17.43 -20.31
N GLN A 347 15.92 18.07 -19.16
CA GLN A 347 16.58 17.52 -17.97
C GLN A 347 15.73 16.41 -17.33
N ARG A 348 16.38 15.33 -16.88
CA ARG A 348 15.73 14.22 -16.18
C ARG A 348 15.74 14.43 -14.68
N ILE A 349 14.64 14.08 -14.04
CA ILE A 349 14.47 14.06 -12.59
C ILE A 349 13.80 12.75 -12.18
N ALA A 350 13.91 12.39 -10.90
CA ALA A 350 13.19 11.24 -10.36
C ALA A 350 12.70 11.51 -8.94
N PHE A 351 11.43 11.17 -8.68
CA PHE A 351 10.89 11.15 -7.33
C PHE A 351 11.10 9.77 -6.72
N LEU A 352 11.52 9.75 -5.45
CA LEU A 352 11.80 8.53 -4.68
C LEU A 352 10.54 7.95 -4.07
N ASP A 353 10.63 6.66 -3.73
CA ASP A 353 9.60 5.89 -3.03
C ASP A 353 8.23 5.94 -3.73
N GLN A 354 8.24 5.66 -5.03
CA GLN A 354 7.05 5.71 -5.90
C GLN A 354 6.62 4.34 -6.40
N ALA A 355 6.94 3.26 -5.68
CA ALA A 355 6.47 1.91 -6.01
C ALA A 355 5.09 1.60 -5.41
N HIS A 356 4.86 1.98 -4.14
CA HIS A 356 3.63 1.71 -3.42
C HIS A 356 2.67 2.91 -3.46
N TYR A 357 1.36 2.65 -3.41
CA TYR A 357 0.27 3.62 -3.48
C TYR A 357 0.32 4.62 -4.66
N SER A 358 1.11 4.33 -5.69
CA SER A 358 1.26 5.12 -6.91
C SER A 358 0.55 4.43 -8.09
N MET A 359 1.19 3.43 -8.71
CA MET A 359 0.73 2.71 -9.91
C MET A 359 -0.73 2.24 -9.80
N VAL A 360 -1.09 1.72 -8.62
CA VAL A 360 -2.44 1.24 -8.25
C VAL A 360 -3.53 2.31 -8.30
N LYS A 361 -3.17 3.59 -8.27
CA LYS A 361 -4.09 4.73 -8.24
C LYS A 361 -3.91 5.68 -9.44
N THR A 362 -3.09 5.31 -10.41
CA THR A 362 -2.84 6.16 -11.58
C THR A 362 -4.11 6.42 -12.40
N THR A 363 -4.24 7.63 -12.93
CA THR A 363 -5.36 8.01 -13.79
C THR A 363 -4.88 8.61 -15.10
N THR A 364 -5.78 8.70 -16.08
CA THR A 364 -5.55 9.35 -17.37
C THR A 364 -6.36 10.65 -17.41
N PHE A 365 -6.51 11.32 -16.26
CA PHE A 365 -7.19 12.59 -16.18
C PHE A 365 -6.52 13.60 -17.12
N ASN A 366 -7.34 14.44 -17.76
CA ASN A 366 -6.90 15.40 -18.78
C ASN A 366 -6.20 14.76 -20.00
N GLY A 367 -6.31 13.44 -20.20
CA GLY A 367 -5.60 12.71 -21.24
C GLY A 367 -4.09 12.64 -21.04
N VAL A 368 -3.60 12.91 -19.82
CA VAL A 368 -2.17 12.80 -19.48
C VAL A 368 -1.72 11.35 -19.70
N PRO A 369 -0.64 11.11 -20.47
CA PRO A 369 -0.09 9.77 -20.67
C PRO A 369 0.26 9.11 -19.33
N LEU A 370 0.01 7.80 -19.21
CA LEU A 370 0.45 7.03 -18.06
C LEU A 370 1.96 6.79 -18.14
N PRO A 371 2.68 6.76 -17.00
CA PRO A 371 4.08 6.38 -16.98
C PRO A 371 4.23 4.92 -17.40
N SER A 372 5.27 4.60 -18.18
CA SER A 372 5.64 3.20 -18.41
C SER A 372 6.05 2.52 -17.09
N ILE A 373 6.04 1.19 -17.06
CA ILE A 373 6.46 0.40 -15.91
C ILE A 373 7.70 -0.40 -16.32
N TRP A 374 8.77 -0.25 -15.56
CA TRP A 374 10.04 -0.93 -15.73
C TRP A 374 10.40 -1.71 -14.47
N LEU A 375 10.99 -2.88 -14.67
CA LEU A 375 11.62 -3.68 -13.62
C LEU A 375 13.13 -3.63 -13.85
N TRP A 376 13.85 -3.09 -12.88
CA TRP A 376 15.30 -3.08 -12.83
C TRP A 376 15.75 -4.04 -11.73
N ASP A 377 16.91 -4.67 -11.87
CA ASP A 377 17.53 -5.44 -10.82
C ASP A 377 18.91 -4.85 -10.59
N SER A 378 19.10 -4.17 -9.45
CA SER A 378 20.33 -3.41 -9.19
C SER A 378 21.57 -4.26 -8.88
N GLU A 379 21.39 -5.55 -8.59
CA GLU A 379 22.50 -6.50 -8.39
C GLU A 379 23.06 -6.99 -9.74
N SER A 380 22.18 -7.27 -10.71
CA SER A 380 22.53 -7.79 -12.03
C SER A 380 22.63 -6.73 -13.13
N ASP A 381 22.12 -5.53 -12.85
CA ASP A 381 21.87 -4.43 -13.80
C ASP A 381 20.92 -4.76 -14.96
N SER A 382 20.12 -5.83 -14.81
CA SER A 382 19.09 -6.19 -15.78
C SER A 382 17.93 -5.18 -15.74
N LEU A 383 17.43 -4.78 -16.92
CA LEU A 383 16.38 -3.76 -17.05
C LEU A 383 15.37 -4.21 -18.10
N GLU A 384 14.12 -4.33 -17.70
CA GLU A 384 13.01 -4.81 -18.53
C GLU A 384 11.83 -3.83 -18.51
N GLN A 385 11.29 -3.53 -19.70
CA GLN A 385 10.07 -2.75 -19.82
C GLN A 385 8.85 -3.67 -19.70
N ILE A 386 8.19 -3.65 -18.55
CA ILE A 386 7.04 -4.50 -18.25
C ILE A 386 5.79 -4.01 -18.98
N ARG A 387 5.54 -2.70 -18.98
CA ARG A 387 4.34 -2.13 -19.62
C ARG A 387 4.63 -0.77 -20.20
N ARG A 388 4.14 -0.55 -21.41
CA ARG A 388 4.00 0.79 -22.01
C ARG A 388 2.56 1.01 -22.39
N PHE A 389 2.00 2.11 -21.92
CA PHE A 389 0.63 2.50 -22.19
C PHE A 389 0.53 3.33 -23.47
N GLY A 390 -0.58 3.18 -24.18
CA GLY A 390 -0.90 3.92 -25.39
C GLY A 390 -2.25 4.63 -25.30
N TYR A 391 -2.66 5.25 -26.41
CA TYR A 391 -3.95 5.95 -26.52
C TYR A 391 -5.15 5.07 -26.15
N GLU A 392 -5.06 3.77 -26.43
CA GLU A 392 -6.10 2.78 -26.16
C GLU A 392 -6.39 2.62 -24.66
N ASP A 393 -5.38 2.75 -23.79
CA ASP A 393 -5.54 2.68 -22.33
C ASP A 393 -6.31 3.89 -21.79
N PHE A 394 -6.23 5.04 -22.46
CA PHE A 394 -7.10 6.20 -22.19
C PHE A 394 -8.50 6.01 -22.78
N ARG A 395 -8.59 5.67 -24.08
CA ARG A 395 -9.85 5.63 -24.83
C ARG A 395 -10.82 4.59 -24.26
N ASN A 396 -10.35 3.37 -24.01
CA ASN A 396 -11.21 2.24 -23.68
C ASN A 396 -11.79 2.30 -22.25
N ARG A 397 -11.36 3.26 -21.41
CA ARG A 397 -11.99 3.53 -20.11
C ARG A 397 -13.23 4.43 -20.21
N LEU A 398 -13.48 5.03 -21.38
CA LEU A 398 -14.48 6.09 -21.53
C LEU A 398 -15.76 5.65 -22.27
N SER A 399 -15.74 4.60 -23.09
CA SER A 399 -16.94 4.04 -23.75
C SER A 399 -16.71 2.72 -24.47
#